data_AF-A0A0F9SP79-F1
#
_entry.id   AF-A0A0F9SP79-F1
#
_cell.length_a   1.000
_cell.length_b   1.000
_cell.length_c   1.000
_cell.angle_alpha   90.00
_cell.angle_beta   90.00
_cell.angle_gamma   90.00
#
_symmetry.space_group_name_H-M   'P 1'
#
loop_
_entity.id
_entity.type
_entity.pdbx_description
1 polymer ?
#
loop_
_entity_poly.entity_id
_entity_poly.type
_entity_poly.pdbx_seq_one_letter_code
_entity_poly.pdbx_strand_id
1 'polypeptide(L)'
;MAKELEFDEAYLNLLSKPWRKFFKKFAEIETLPNSEWKPVHQLAHFSLRYARHFGKRFSVSIKGAPCRCTEVYMLKRIGGMLSTSNQKTLREYIDWVFDTKIIPSKRKIRSLGFFANTNFCNEFHMYIAEKNRIYRHTELPKEYKQIAESLDIPASTFGDLAFAKGAIDMSGDTDSVVTYRTLFNELYKIGFEFEMIKDLR
;
A
#
# COMPACT_ATOMS: atom_id res chain seq x y z
N MET A 1 -1.37 12.39 18.65
CA MET A 1 -1.36 11.14 19.43
C MET A 1 -2.79 10.63 19.51
N ALA A 2 -3.08 9.50 18.88
CA ALA A 2 -4.38 8.82 18.95
C ALA A 2 -4.66 8.40 20.40
N LYS A 3 -5.46 9.19 21.12
CA LYS A 3 -5.93 8.90 22.49
C LYS A 3 -6.60 7.52 22.58
N GLU A 4 -7.13 7.02 21.47
CA GLU A 4 -7.76 5.72 21.35
C GLU A 4 -6.79 4.55 21.61
N LEU A 5 -5.48 4.76 21.41
CA LEU A 5 -4.42 3.77 21.63
C LEU A 5 -3.68 3.92 22.97
N GLU A 6 -3.97 4.94 23.77
CA GLU A 6 -3.28 5.16 25.04
C GLU A 6 -3.73 4.13 26.09
N PHE A 7 -2.84 3.22 26.47
CA PHE A 7 -3.13 2.27 27.54
C PHE A 7 -3.01 2.96 28.90
N ASP A 8 -3.98 2.70 29.78
CA ASP A 8 -3.95 3.17 31.16
C ASP A 8 -2.66 2.66 31.84
N GLU A 9 -1.93 3.54 32.53
CA GLU A 9 -0.72 3.19 33.26
C GLU A 9 -1.00 2.13 34.33
N ALA A 10 -2.17 2.15 34.97
CA ALA A 10 -2.57 1.10 35.90
C ALA A 10 -2.63 -0.27 35.21
N TYR A 11 -3.25 -0.33 34.03
CA TYR A 11 -3.29 -1.54 33.21
C TYR A 11 -1.90 -1.99 32.76
N LEU A 12 -1.07 -1.06 32.27
CA LEU A 12 0.31 -1.37 31.84
C LEU A 12 1.14 -1.95 32.98
N ASN A 13 0.97 -1.45 34.21
CA ASN A 13 1.70 -1.93 35.37
C ASN A 13 1.34 -3.36 35.80
N LEU A 14 0.19 -3.88 35.39
CA LEU A 14 -0.16 -5.30 35.55
C LEU A 14 0.61 -6.21 34.59
N LEU A 15 1.25 -5.66 33.55
CA LEU A 15 1.93 -6.42 32.52
C LEU A 15 3.43 -6.57 32.79
N SER A 16 4.01 -7.66 32.28
CA SER A 16 5.45 -7.87 32.32
C SER A 16 6.19 -6.78 31.54
N LYS A 17 7.46 -6.52 31.90
CA LYS A 17 8.29 -5.48 31.26
C LYS A 17 8.32 -5.58 29.71
N PRO A 18 8.42 -6.78 29.09
CA PRO A 18 8.34 -6.91 27.63
C PRO A 18 7.02 -6.44 27.03
N TRP A 19 5.88 -6.75 27.67
CA TRP A 19 4.55 -6.35 27.20
C TRP A 19 4.31 -4.85 27.35
N ARG A 20 4.78 -4.25 28.45
CA ARG A 20 4.78 -2.78 28.59
C ARG A 20 5.53 -2.09 27.45
N LYS A 21 6.76 -2.55 27.17
CA LYS A 21 7.55 -2.02 26.05
C LYS A 21 6.86 -2.24 24.70
N PHE A 22 6.16 -3.36 24.53
CA PHE A 22 5.42 -3.66 23.30
C PHE A 22 4.28 -2.66 23.06
N PHE A 23 3.42 -2.41 24.06
CA PHE A 23 2.29 -1.49 23.92
C PHE A 23 2.73 -0.02 23.84
N LYS A 24 3.84 0.37 24.48
CA LYS A 24 4.38 1.73 24.33
C LYS A 24 4.69 2.09 22.86
N LYS A 25 5.07 1.10 22.04
CA LYS A 25 5.31 1.30 20.60
C LYS A 25 4.06 1.62 19.79
N PHE A 26 2.86 1.42 20.34
CA PHE A 26 1.63 1.75 19.63
C PHE A 26 1.53 3.26 19.38
N ALA A 27 2.11 4.08 20.27
CA ALA A 27 2.15 5.53 20.09
C ALA A 27 3.04 5.96 18.90
N GLU A 28 4.00 5.12 18.48
CA GLU A 28 4.95 5.44 17.40
C GLU A 28 4.29 5.44 16.01
N ILE A 29 3.07 4.88 15.87
CA ILE A 29 2.42 4.70 14.57
C ILE A 29 2.13 6.02 13.82
N GLU A 30 1.86 7.10 14.56
CA GLU A 30 1.56 8.40 13.95
C GLU A 30 2.81 9.15 13.53
N THR A 31 3.97 8.82 14.12
CA THR A 31 5.23 9.53 13.91
C THR A 31 6.17 8.79 12.96
N LEU A 32 6.10 7.46 12.93
CA LEU A 32 7.04 6.63 12.19
C LEU A 32 6.57 6.44 10.73
N PRO A 33 7.45 6.62 9.72
CA PRO A 33 7.09 6.36 8.33
C PRO A 33 6.75 4.88 8.11
N ASN A 34 5.77 4.61 7.23
CA ASN A 34 5.26 3.25 6.96
C ASN A 34 6.37 2.26 6.55
N SER A 35 7.43 2.71 5.90
CA SER A 35 8.57 1.89 5.48
C SER A 35 9.29 1.23 6.65
N GLU A 36 9.27 1.87 7.82
CA GLU A 36 9.95 1.41 9.04
C GLU A 36 9.02 0.65 9.99
N TRP A 37 7.77 0.42 9.56
CA TRP A 37 6.81 -0.26 10.40
C TRP A 37 7.24 -1.70 10.71
N LYS A 38 7.06 -2.10 11.96
CA LYS A 38 7.27 -3.46 12.43
C LYS A 38 5.90 -4.11 12.63
N PRO A 39 5.82 -5.44 12.82
CA PRO A 39 4.54 -6.12 13.06
C PRO A 39 3.74 -5.53 14.24
N VAL A 40 4.41 -4.96 15.24
CA VAL A 40 3.77 -4.23 16.34
C VAL A 40 3.06 -2.95 15.88
N HIS A 41 3.64 -2.21 14.93
CA HIS A 41 3.02 -1.01 14.36
C HIS A 41 1.82 -1.38 13.47
N GLN A 42 1.90 -2.49 12.74
CA GLN A 42 0.75 -3.04 12.00
C GLN A 42 -0.41 -3.42 12.94
N LEU A 43 -0.09 -4.02 14.09
CA LEU A 43 -1.10 -4.34 15.10
C LEU A 43 -1.69 -3.08 15.74
N ALA A 44 -0.86 -2.06 15.97
CA ALA A 44 -1.33 -0.75 16.43
C ALA A 44 -2.29 -0.11 15.43
N HIS A 45 -1.98 -0.19 14.12
CA HIS A 45 -2.82 0.33 13.04
C HIS A 45 -4.18 -0.33 13.03
N PHE A 46 -4.18 -1.67 13.04
CA PHE A 46 -5.40 -2.45 13.13
C PHE A 46 -6.21 -2.09 14.38
N SER A 47 -5.55 -1.98 15.54
CA SER A 47 -6.21 -1.66 16.81
C SER A 47 -6.85 -0.27 16.78
N LEU A 48 -6.20 0.71 16.11
CA LEU A 48 -6.72 2.04 15.92
C LEU A 48 -7.97 2.05 15.02
N ARG A 49 -7.89 1.37 13.86
CA ARG A 49 -9.03 1.20 12.96
C ARG A 49 -10.21 0.52 13.67
N TYR A 50 -9.92 -0.52 14.45
CA TYR A 50 -10.91 -1.24 15.25
C TYR A 50 -11.57 -0.32 16.30
N ALA A 51 -10.77 0.43 17.06
CA ALA A 51 -11.26 1.34 18.08
C ALA A 51 -12.14 2.46 17.50
N ARG A 52 -11.71 3.06 16.39
CA ARG A 52 -12.48 4.09 15.69
C ARG A 52 -13.82 3.58 15.16
N HIS A 53 -13.85 2.36 14.62
CA HIS A 53 -15.07 1.81 14.04
C HIS A 53 -16.05 1.27 15.09
N PHE A 54 -15.56 0.54 16.10
CA PHE A 54 -16.41 -0.14 17.08
C PHE A 54 -16.56 0.62 18.40
N GLY A 55 -15.87 1.75 18.59
CA GLY A 55 -15.87 2.52 19.84
C GLY A 55 -15.26 1.77 21.03
N LYS A 56 -14.51 0.71 20.79
CA LYS A 56 -13.92 -0.14 21.84
C LYS A 56 -12.54 -0.65 21.42
N ARG A 57 -11.66 -0.83 22.40
CA ARG A 57 -10.29 -1.30 22.14
C ARG A 57 -10.28 -2.76 21.70
N PHE A 58 -9.38 -3.08 20.79
CA PHE A 58 -9.12 -4.45 20.41
C PHE A 58 -8.36 -5.17 21.54
N SER A 59 -8.84 -6.35 21.92
CA SER A 59 -8.21 -7.15 22.97
C SER A 59 -7.12 -8.04 22.38
N VAL A 60 -5.87 -7.79 22.74
CA VAL A 60 -4.71 -8.58 22.31
C VAL A 60 -4.49 -9.74 23.28
N SER A 61 -4.13 -10.92 22.76
CA SER A 61 -3.84 -12.10 23.58
C SER A 61 -2.47 -11.97 24.26
N ILE A 62 -2.46 -11.75 25.58
CA ILE A 62 -1.23 -11.60 26.39
C ILE A 62 -0.74 -12.99 26.83
N LYS A 63 -0.21 -13.78 25.90
CA LYS A 63 0.41 -15.09 26.19
C LYS A 63 1.82 -15.16 25.62
N GLY A 64 2.78 -15.60 26.43
CA GLY A 64 4.18 -15.75 26.02
C GLY A 64 4.86 -14.42 25.68
N ALA A 65 5.84 -14.49 24.76
CA ALA A 65 6.58 -13.32 24.29
C ALA A 65 5.73 -12.46 23.33
N PRO A 66 5.73 -11.11 23.45
CA PRO A 66 4.90 -10.23 22.61
C PRO A 66 5.11 -10.42 21.10
N CYS A 67 6.33 -10.69 20.66
CA CYS A 67 6.66 -10.90 19.25
C CYS A 67 6.13 -12.22 18.67
N ARG A 68 5.62 -13.11 19.52
CA ARG A 68 5.06 -14.42 19.18
C ARG A 68 3.59 -14.55 19.57
N CYS A 69 2.92 -13.46 19.97
CA CYS A 69 1.50 -13.53 20.28
C CYS A 69 0.68 -13.86 19.02
N THR A 70 -0.52 -14.39 19.24
CA THR A 70 -1.43 -14.85 18.17
C THR A 70 -1.68 -13.77 17.12
N GLU A 71 -1.86 -12.52 17.55
CA GLU A 71 -2.16 -11.40 16.67
C GLU A 71 -0.98 -11.06 15.75
N VAL A 72 0.25 -11.06 16.28
CA VAL A 72 1.46 -10.85 15.49
C VAL A 72 1.69 -12.01 14.52
N TYR A 73 1.41 -13.24 14.94
CA TYR A 73 1.44 -14.40 14.05
C TYR A 73 0.42 -14.26 12.90
N MET A 74 -0.81 -13.85 13.20
CA MET A 74 -1.85 -13.65 12.19
C MET A 74 -1.48 -12.56 11.18
N LEU A 75 -0.86 -11.44 11.62
CA LEU A 75 -0.37 -10.41 10.72
C LEU A 75 0.71 -10.93 9.77
N LYS A 76 1.64 -11.74 10.28
CA LYS A 76 2.66 -12.40 9.43
C LYS A 76 2.03 -13.36 8.44
N ARG A 77 1.02 -14.13 8.86
CA ARG A 77 0.26 -15.03 7.99
C ARG A 77 -0.44 -14.26 6.87
N ILE A 78 -1.08 -13.13 7.18
CA ILE A 78 -1.72 -12.27 6.18
C ILE A 78 -0.68 -11.75 5.18
N GLY A 79 0.47 -11.26 5.66
CA GLY A 79 1.57 -10.84 4.78
C GLY A 79 2.03 -11.95 3.83
N GLY A 80 2.15 -13.18 4.35
CA GLY A 80 2.45 -14.36 3.53
C GLY A 80 1.36 -14.69 2.49
N MET A 81 0.08 -14.55 2.85
CA MET A 81 -1.04 -14.76 1.91
C MET A 81 -1.12 -13.70 0.81
N LEU A 82 -0.66 -12.48 1.09
CA LEU A 82 -0.55 -11.39 0.13
C LEU A 82 0.77 -11.43 -0.66
N SER A 83 1.61 -12.44 -0.42
CA SER A 83 2.95 -12.58 -1.01
C SER A 83 3.80 -11.31 -0.87
N THR A 84 3.68 -10.61 0.27
CA THR A 84 4.34 -9.32 0.48
C THR A 84 5.02 -9.23 1.84
N SER A 85 6.23 -8.69 1.84
CA SER A 85 6.93 -8.21 3.04
C SER A 85 6.73 -6.70 3.25
N ASN A 86 6.08 -6.02 2.29
CA ASN A 86 5.90 -4.57 2.32
C ASN A 86 4.82 -4.17 3.32
N GLN A 87 5.24 -3.38 4.29
CA GLN A 87 4.41 -2.87 5.38
C GLN A 87 3.32 -1.93 4.88
N LYS A 88 3.59 -1.19 3.81
CA LYS A 88 2.60 -0.32 3.16
C LYS A 88 1.45 -1.14 2.58
N THR A 89 1.76 -2.23 1.86
CA THR A 89 0.75 -3.12 1.28
C THR A 89 -0.13 -3.76 2.35
N LEU A 90 0.46 -4.20 3.47
CA LEU A 90 -0.31 -4.79 4.57
C LEU A 90 -1.24 -3.77 5.24
N ARG A 91 -0.77 -2.52 5.43
CA ARG A 91 -1.61 -1.43 5.92
C ARG A 91 -2.77 -1.13 4.97
N GLU A 92 -2.47 -0.98 3.67
CA GLU A 92 -3.48 -0.73 2.65
C GLU A 92 -4.51 -1.87 2.58
N TYR A 93 -4.09 -3.12 2.78
CA TYR A 93 -4.99 -4.26 2.86
C TYR A 93 -5.94 -4.16 4.06
N ILE A 94 -5.41 -3.85 5.26
CA ILE A 94 -6.23 -3.69 6.46
C ILE A 94 -7.26 -2.58 6.24
N ASP A 95 -6.82 -1.44 5.71
CA ASP A 95 -7.70 -0.29 5.40
C ASP A 95 -8.78 -0.71 4.40
N TRP A 96 -8.41 -1.36 3.29
CA TRP A 96 -9.33 -1.84 2.26
C TRP A 96 -10.36 -2.84 2.81
N VAL A 97 -9.97 -3.81 3.64
CA VAL A 97 -10.92 -4.76 4.23
C VAL A 97 -11.90 -4.03 5.15
N PHE A 98 -11.44 -3.06 5.94
CA PHE A 98 -12.35 -2.26 6.77
C PHE A 98 -13.36 -1.50 5.92
N ASP A 99 -12.88 -0.79 4.90
CA ASP A 99 -13.68 0.13 4.09
C ASP A 99 -14.65 -0.61 3.16
N THR A 100 -14.28 -1.79 2.67
CA THR A 100 -15.10 -2.54 1.70
C THR A 100 -15.92 -3.66 2.32
N LYS A 101 -15.42 -4.33 3.37
CA LYS A 101 -16.06 -5.55 3.92
C LYS A 101 -16.68 -5.37 5.29
N ILE A 102 -16.09 -4.54 6.15
CA ILE A 102 -16.51 -4.42 7.55
C ILE A 102 -17.54 -3.31 7.70
N ILE A 103 -17.19 -2.08 7.31
CA ILE A 103 -18.01 -0.89 7.52
C ILE A 103 -19.33 -0.99 6.75
N PRO A 104 -19.35 -1.26 5.43
CA PRO A 104 -20.60 -1.26 4.67
C PRO A 104 -21.55 -2.38 5.12
N SER A 105 -21.01 -3.57 5.40
CA SER A 105 -21.78 -4.73 5.85
C SER A 105 -22.03 -4.76 7.36
N LYS A 106 -21.56 -3.77 8.12
CA LYS A 106 -21.64 -3.71 9.60
C LYS A 106 -21.19 -5.02 10.27
N ARG A 107 -20.16 -5.68 9.73
CA ARG A 107 -19.71 -6.99 10.21
C ARG A 107 -19.03 -6.86 11.57
N LYS A 108 -19.40 -7.72 12.51
CA LYS A 108 -18.72 -7.82 13.81
C LYS A 108 -17.51 -8.73 13.68
N ILE A 109 -16.31 -8.16 13.84
CA ILE A 109 -15.06 -8.93 13.87
C ILE A 109 -14.57 -9.11 15.31
N ARG A 110 -14.13 -10.33 15.63
CA ARG A 110 -13.59 -10.70 16.95
C ARG A 110 -12.09 -10.97 16.94
N SER A 111 -11.51 -11.23 15.78
CA SER A 111 -10.09 -11.55 15.65
C SER A 111 -9.53 -11.12 14.29
N LEU A 112 -8.20 -11.01 14.21
CA LEU A 112 -7.46 -10.81 12.96
C LEU A 112 -7.60 -11.98 11.99
N GLY A 113 -8.08 -13.15 12.44
CA GLY A 113 -8.35 -14.29 11.56
C GLY A 113 -9.36 -13.97 10.46
N PHE A 114 -10.24 -12.98 10.66
CA PHE A 114 -11.16 -12.51 9.62
C PHE A 114 -10.44 -11.97 8.37
N PHE A 115 -9.25 -11.38 8.55
CA PHE A 115 -8.44 -10.82 7.47
C PHE A 115 -7.63 -11.89 6.75
N ALA A 116 -7.43 -13.07 7.36
CA ALA A 116 -6.72 -14.20 6.76
C ALA A 116 -7.66 -15.05 5.88
N ASN A 117 -8.45 -14.39 5.02
CA ASN A 117 -9.36 -15.02 4.08
C ASN A 117 -8.79 -14.92 2.65
N THR A 118 -8.59 -16.07 2.01
CA THR A 118 -8.03 -16.14 0.64
C THR A 118 -8.82 -15.33 -0.37
N ASN A 119 -10.16 -15.30 -0.25
CA ASN A 119 -11.00 -14.53 -1.17
C ASN A 119 -10.74 -13.03 -1.04
N PHE A 120 -10.56 -12.52 0.18
CA PHE A 120 -10.23 -11.11 0.41
C PHE A 120 -8.84 -10.76 -0.14
N CYS A 121 -7.85 -11.65 0.00
CA CYS A 121 -6.55 -11.45 -0.60
C CYS A 121 -6.64 -11.37 -2.13
N ASN A 122 -7.36 -12.29 -2.77
CA ASN A 122 -7.53 -12.29 -4.24
C ASN A 122 -8.23 -11.02 -4.74
N GLU A 123 -9.34 -10.64 -4.10
CA GLU A 123 -10.05 -9.41 -4.43
C GLU A 123 -9.18 -8.16 -4.21
N PHE A 124 -8.35 -8.15 -3.17
CA PHE A 124 -7.42 -7.05 -2.93
C PHE A 124 -6.31 -6.97 -3.98
N HIS A 125 -5.79 -8.10 -4.46
CA HIS A 125 -4.85 -8.11 -5.58
C HIS A 125 -5.47 -7.50 -6.84
N MET A 126 -6.73 -7.83 -7.14
CA MET A 126 -7.46 -7.22 -8.24
C MET A 126 -7.69 -5.72 -8.01
N TYR A 127 -8.01 -5.31 -6.79
CA TYR A 127 -8.14 -3.89 -6.43
C TYR A 127 -6.84 -3.12 -6.62
N ILE A 128 -5.69 -3.66 -6.17
CA ILE A 128 -4.38 -3.03 -6.38
C ILE A 128 -4.04 -2.95 -7.87
N ALA A 129 -4.31 -4.02 -8.62
CA ALA A 129 -4.06 -4.05 -10.06
C ALA A 129 -4.87 -2.97 -10.78
N GLU A 130 -6.16 -2.81 -10.46
CA GLU A 130 -7.01 -1.79 -11.06
C GLU A 130 -6.64 -0.37 -10.58
N LYS A 131 -6.30 -0.20 -9.31
CA LYS A 131 -5.85 1.10 -8.75
C LYS A 131 -4.55 1.59 -9.40
N ASN A 132 -3.64 0.68 -9.71
CA ASN A 132 -2.37 0.98 -10.36
C ASN A 132 -2.48 0.89 -11.89
N ARG A 133 -3.67 0.63 -12.42
CA ARG A 133 -3.87 0.53 -13.86
C ARG A 133 -3.68 1.90 -14.48
N ILE A 134 -2.79 1.94 -15.46
CA ILE A 134 -2.58 3.11 -16.27
C ILE A 134 -3.62 3.06 -17.40
N TYR A 135 -4.31 4.17 -17.63
CA TYR A 135 -5.18 4.39 -18.78
C TYR A 135 -4.58 5.46 -19.69
N ARG A 136 -5.12 5.60 -20.92
CA ARG A 136 -4.66 6.63 -21.87
C ARG A 136 -4.75 8.05 -21.30
N HIS A 137 -5.76 8.33 -20.49
CA HIS A 137 -5.96 9.66 -19.87
C HIS A 137 -5.23 9.81 -18.52
N THR A 138 -4.51 8.79 -18.06
CA THR A 138 -3.73 8.89 -16.82
C THR A 138 -2.60 9.88 -17.03
N GLU A 139 -2.52 10.89 -16.16
CA GLU A 139 -1.47 11.90 -16.21
C GLU A 139 -0.09 11.29 -15.95
N LEU A 140 0.91 11.84 -16.63
CA LEU A 140 2.30 11.48 -16.40
C LEU A 140 2.81 11.99 -15.04
N PRO A 141 3.68 11.23 -14.36
CA PRO A 141 4.51 11.73 -13.26
C PRO A 141 5.25 13.02 -13.66
N LYS A 142 5.53 13.88 -12.68
CA LYS A 142 6.15 15.20 -12.93
C LYS A 142 7.52 15.05 -13.59
N GLU A 143 8.26 14.03 -13.19
CA GLU A 143 9.56 13.67 -13.72
C GLU A 143 9.48 13.34 -15.21
N TYR A 144 8.41 12.66 -15.64
CA TYR A 144 8.22 12.27 -17.04
C TYR A 144 7.77 13.48 -17.87
N LYS A 145 6.90 14.34 -17.30
CA LYS A 145 6.47 15.60 -17.92
C LYS A 145 7.66 16.52 -18.19
N GLN A 146 8.58 16.67 -17.23
CA GLN A 146 9.79 17.49 -17.39
C GLN A 146 10.71 17.02 -18.54
N ILE A 147 10.81 15.72 -18.76
CA ILE A 147 11.60 15.17 -19.90
C ILE A 147 10.87 15.42 -21.22
N ALA A 148 9.54 15.28 -21.27
CA ALA A 148 8.78 15.59 -22.46
C ALA A 148 8.89 17.08 -22.83
N GLU A 149 8.77 17.96 -21.84
CA GLU A 149 8.90 19.42 -22.00
C GLU A 149 10.30 19.82 -22.46
N SER A 150 11.37 19.18 -21.97
CA SER A 150 12.74 19.50 -22.38
C SER A 150 13.06 19.14 -23.84
N LEU A 151 12.26 18.26 -24.43
CA LEU A 151 12.34 17.83 -25.82
C LEU A 151 11.28 18.50 -26.71
N ASP A 152 10.53 19.49 -26.19
CA ASP A 152 9.44 20.19 -26.88
C ASP A 152 8.32 19.25 -27.38
N ILE A 153 8.06 18.17 -26.62
CA ILE A 153 7.01 17.20 -26.91
C ILE A 153 5.81 17.47 -26.00
N PRO A 154 4.61 17.73 -26.54
CA PRO A 154 3.41 17.99 -25.75
C PRO A 154 2.79 16.69 -25.22
N ALA A 155 3.53 15.94 -24.39
CA ALA A 155 3.04 14.73 -23.74
C ALA A 155 2.64 15.01 -22.29
N SER A 156 1.35 14.88 -22.00
CA SER A 156 0.76 15.14 -20.68
C SER A 156 0.24 13.86 -20.01
N THR A 157 -0.07 12.84 -20.82
CA THR A 157 -0.67 11.57 -20.40
C THR A 157 0.08 10.36 -20.92
N PHE A 158 -0.16 9.19 -20.31
CA PHE A 158 0.38 7.92 -20.82
C PHE A 158 -0.19 7.55 -22.20
N GLY A 159 -1.35 8.08 -22.59
CA GLY A 159 -1.90 7.95 -23.93
C GLY A 159 -1.08 8.69 -24.99
N ASP A 160 -0.57 9.88 -24.66
CA ASP A 160 0.32 10.65 -25.54
C ASP A 160 1.62 9.88 -25.79
N LEU A 161 2.18 9.26 -24.74
CA LEU A 161 3.33 8.36 -24.88
C LEU A 161 2.99 7.11 -25.70
N ALA A 162 1.84 6.48 -25.47
CA ALA A 162 1.41 5.34 -26.27
C ALA A 162 1.30 5.68 -27.76
N PHE A 163 0.76 6.87 -28.08
CA PHE A 163 0.68 7.38 -29.45
C PHE A 163 2.07 7.65 -30.05
N ALA A 164 2.96 8.32 -29.31
CA ALA A 164 4.34 8.56 -29.73
C ALA A 164 5.09 7.25 -30.00
N LYS A 165 4.87 6.22 -29.18
CA LYS A 165 5.44 4.89 -29.41
C LYS A 165 4.85 4.22 -30.65
N GLY A 166 3.54 4.35 -30.86
CA GLY A 166 2.86 3.88 -32.06
C GLY A 166 3.43 4.52 -33.33
N ALA A 167 3.70 5.83 -33.31
CA ALA A 167 4.36 6.53 -34.40
C ALA A 167 5.76 5.96 -34.69
N ILE A 168 6.60 5.75 -33.66
CA ILE A 168 7.91 5.09 -33.84
C ILE A 168 7.77 3.72 -34.51
N ASP A 169 6.82 2.91 -34.06
CA ASP A 169 6.65 1.54 -34.54
C ASP A 169 6.13 1.48 -35.99
N MET A 170 5.35 2.48 -36.42
CA MET A 170 4.77 2.54 -37.77
C MET A 170 5.66 3.28 -38.79
N SER A 171 6.46 4.27 -38.36
CA SER A 171 7.17 5.18 -39.27
C SER A 171 8.57 4.72 -39.70
N GLY A 172 9.13 3.66 -39.12
CA GLY A 172 10.50 3.23 -39.44
C GLY A 172 11.57 4.23 -39.00
N ASP A 173 12.72 4.29 -39.68
CA ASP A 173 13.85 5.20 -39.38
C ASP A 173 13.72 6.55 -40.13
N THR A 174 12.57 7.21 -40.01
CA THR A 174 12.41 8.58 -40.51
C THR A 174 12.88 9.60 -39.47
N ASP A 175 13.48 10.71 -39.94
CA ASP A 175 13.93 11.82 -39.08
C ASP A 175 12.81 12.39 -38.20
N SER A 176 11.56 12.26 -38.65
CA SER A 176 10.34 12.72 -37.95
C SER A 176 10.07 12.02 -36.61
N VAL A 177 10.68 10.86 -36.32
CA VAL A 177 10.48 10.12 -35.06
C VAL A 177 11.71 10.10 -34.16
N VAL A 178 12.80 10.75 -34.55
CA VAL A 178 14.06 10.78 -33.79
C VAL A 178 13.85 11.39 -32.40
N THR A 179 13.10 12.49 -32.30
CA THR A 179 12.79 13.14 -31.01
C THR A 179 12.01 12.22 -30.07
N TYR A 180 11.08 11.41 -30.59
CA TYR A 180 10.35 10.43 -29.77
C TYR A 180 11.25 9.29 -29.31
N ARG A 181 12.22 8.85 -30.12
CA ARG A 181 13.21 7.84 -29.70
C ARG A 181 14.10 8.36 -28.58
N THR A 182 14.56 9.61 -28.70
CA THR A 182 15.30 10.31 -27.63
C THR A 182 14.47 10.41 -26.36
N LEU A 183 13.19 10.78 -26.46
CA LEU A 183 12.26 10.80 -25.33
C LEU A 183 12.20 9.47 -24.59
N PHE A 184 11.97 8.36 -25.31
CA PHE A 184 11.87 7.04 -24.68
C PHE A 184 13.18 6.57 -24.07
N ASN A 185 14.33 6.94 -24.65
CA ASN A 185 15.63 6.63 -24.06
C ASN A 185 15.85 7.39 -22.75
N GLU A 186 15.48 8.67 -22.67
CA GLU A 186 15.58 9.46 -21.44
C GLU A 186 14.59 8.99 -20.38
N LEU A 187 13.35 8.66 -20.77
CA LEU A 187 12.36 8.07 -19.87
C LEU A 187 12.83 6.72 -19.32
N TYR A 188 13.43 5.88 -20.15
CA TYR A 188 13.96 4.58 -19.71
C TYR A 188 15.04 4.73 -18.63
N LYS A 189 15.92 5.73 -18.75
CA LYS A 189 16.97 6.01 -17.74
C LYS A 189 16.42 6.32 -16.36
N ILE A 190 15.20 6.85 -16.28
CA ILE A 190 14.55 7.19 -15.00
C ILE A 190 13.53 6.14 -14.56
N GLY A 191 13.52 4.97 -15.20
CA GLY A 191 12.72 3.81 -14.79
C GLY A 191 11.38 3.65 -15.50
N PHE A 192 11.16 4.32 -16.63
CA PHE A 192 10.00 4.03 -17.48
C PHE A 192 10.18 2.68 -18.19
N GLU A 193 9.19 1.80 -18.08
CA GLU A 193 9.16 0.51 -18.78
C GLU A 193 8.14 0.54 -19.93
N PHE A 194 8.53 0.09 -21.12
CA PHE A 194 7.62 0.08 -22.29
C PHE A 194 6.37 -0.77 -22.08
N GLU A 195 6.44 -1.79 -21.22
CA GLU A 195 5.29 -2.61 -20.84
C GLU A 195 4.18 -1.77 -20.18
N MET A 196 4.50 -0.64 -19.54
CA MET A 196 3.53 0.27 -18.91
C MET A 196 2.52 0.87 -19.91
N ILE A 197 2.89 0.95 -21.20
CA ILE A 197 2.06 1.54 -22.26
C ILE A 197 1.68 0.54 -23.35
N LYS A 198 2.07 -0.73 -23.20
CA LYS A 198 1.83 -1.77 -24.21
C LYS A 198 0.35 -2.08 -24.39
N ASP A 199 -0.38 -2.14 -23.27
CA ASP A 199 -1.82 -2.40 -23.24
C ASP A 199 -2.65 -1.13 -23.49
N LEU A 200 -2.01 0.01 -23.71
CA LEU A 200 -2.65 1.29 -24.04
C LEU A 200 -2.79 1.52 -25.54
N ARG A 201 -2.22 0.66 -26.38
CA ARG A 201 -2.30 0.75 -27.85
C ARG A 201 -3.71 0.53 -28.38
#